data_AF-A0A0P9CVP7-F1
#
_entry.id   AF-A0A0P9CVP7-F1
#
_cell.length_a   1.000
_cell.length_b   1.000
_cell.length_c   1.000
_cell.angle_alpha   90.00
_cell.angle_beta   90.00
_cell.angle_gamma   90.00
#
_symmetry.space_group_name_H-M   'P 1'
#
loop_
_entity.id
_entity.type
_entity.pdbx_description
1 polymer ?
#
loop_
_entity_poly.entity_id
_entity_poly.type
_entity_poly.pdbx_seq_one_letter_code
_entity_poly.pdbx_strand_id
1 'polypeptide(L)'
;TRQQAAEYALEYQARPPYYVLGTDRLPYAELRRLRTELKRGAGLDPDEIEGCPAPRPDALAGRADGQPAITRIDLSGETADWDAAVCSVNRLARHVDVVARWADAVRLAEWLETAIAANPSTLFDCYLLAGMQPPAPAALREWRAALPFTPGYLDRVAVYRAEQPAPAYQRASPRLWLVLPWAAQAEPEAYHDAAELIWIYELAPGDEPPLRAWAAAGGAGVWARGASAPDLARWREASDVLLWE
;
A
#
# COMPACT_ATOMS: atom_id res chain seq x y z
N THR A 1 -5.82 -1.83 -33.49
CA THR A 1 -6.44 -2.96 -34.23
C THR A 1 -5.49 -4.16 -34.26
N ARG A 2 -5.94 -5.39 -34.59
CA ARG A 2 -5.03 -6.56 -34.75
C ARG A 2 -3.92 -6.29 -35.78
N GLN A 3 -4.22 -5.50 -36.81
CA GLN A 3 -3.28 -5.09 -37.84
C GLN A 3 -2.13 -4.23 -37.27
N GLN A 4 -2.43 -3.24 -36.44
CA GLN A 4 -1.41 -2.42 -35.76
C GLN A 4 -0.58 -3.26 -34.78
N ALA A 5 -1.20 -4.21 -34.07
CA ALA A 5 -0.46 -5.09 -33.16
C ALA A 5 0.59 -5.96 -33.90
N ALA A 6 0.26 -6.41 -35.11
CA ALA A 6 1.19 -7.13 -35.98
C ALA A 6 2.25 -6.20 -36.61
N GLU A 7 1.89 -4.98 -36.99
CA GLU A 7 2.79 -3.99 -37.60
C GLU A 7 3.90 -3.53 -36.66
N TYR A 8 3.62 -3.43 -35.36
CA TYR A 8 4.58 -3.01 -34.33
C TYR A 8 5.05 -4.16 -33.43
N ALA A 9 4.76 -5.41 -33.82
CA ALA A 9 5.09 -6.62 -33.05
C ALA A 9 4.88 -6.44 -31.53
N LEU A 10 3.69 -5.97 -31.14
CA LEU A 10 3.41 -5.61 -29.75
C LEU A 10 3.53 -6.84 -28.85
N GLU A 11 4.41 -6.76 -27.85
CA GLU A 11 4.58 -7.75 -26.80
C GLU A 11 3.63 -7.43 -25.66
N TYR A 12 2.82 -8.41 -25.24
CA TYR A 12 1.79 -8.21 -24.22
C TYR A 12 1.97 -9.15 -23.04
N GLN A 13 1.37 -8.79 -21.92
CA GLN A 13 1.14 -9.72 -20.81
C GLN A 13 0.36 -10.97 -21.26
N ALA A 14 0.64 -12.12 -20.64
CA ALA A 14 0.10 -13.41 -21.06
C ALA A 14 -1.43 -13.62 -20.87
N ARG A 15 -2.16 -12.69 -20.22
CA ARG A 15 -3.61 -12.77 -19.98
C ARG A 15 -4.27 -11.38 -19.94
N PRO A 16 -5.56 -11.26 -20.30
CA PRO A 16 -6.30 -10.01 -20.17
C PRO A 16 -6.39 -9.49 -18.73
N PRO A 17 -6.61 -8.17 -18.54
CA PRO A 17 -6.43 -7.12 -19.55
C PRO A 17 -4.98 -7.03 -20.02
N TYR A 18 -4.77 -6.87 -21.33
CA TYR A 18 -3.45 -6.89 -21.94
C TYR A 18 -2.80 -5.51 -21.86
N TYR A 19 -1.66 -5.40 -21.18
CA TYR A 19 -0.77 -4.24 -21.24
C TYR A 19 0.41 -4.53 -22.16
N VAL A 20 0.85 -3.51 -22.90
CA VAL A 20 2.02 -3.59 -23.79
C VAL A 20 3.28 -3.55 -22.92
N LEU A 21 4.11 -4.58 -23.01
CA LEU A 21 5.40 -4.64 -22.35
C LEU A 21 6.54 -4.25 -23.29
N GLY A 22 6.34 -4.31 -24.60
CA GLY A 22 7.41 -4.07 -25.57
C GLY A 22 6.86 -3.97 -26.99
N THR A 23 7.71 -3.49 -27.89
CA THR A 23 7.53 -3.58 -29.34
C THR A 23 8.85 -4.06 -29.95
N ASP A 24 8.86 -4.42 -31.24
CA ASP A 24 10.10 -4.71 -31.98
C ASP A 24 11.08 -3.54 -32.03
N ARG A 25 10.61 -2.31 -31.78
CA ARG A 25 11.41 -1.08 -31.82
C ARG A 25 11.75 -0.52 -30.44
N LEU A 26 10.89 -0.73 -29.46
CA LEU A 26 11.00 -0.16 -28.11
C LEU A 26 10.88 -1.30 -27.10
N PRO A 27 12.00 -1.74 -26.50
CA PRO A 27 11.94 -2.72 -25.43
C PRO A 27 11.27 -2.13 -24.19
N TYR A 28 10.87 -3.00 -23.26
CA TYR A 28 10.20 -2.62 -22.00
C TYR A 28 10.86 -1.45 -21.28
N ALA A 29 12.18 -1.49 -21.11
CA ALA A 29 12.92 -0.46 -20.39
C ALA A 29 12.73 0.93 -21.02
N GLU A 30 12.67 1.00 -22.35
CA GLU A 30 12.48 2.26 -23.06
C GLU A 30 11.03 2.74 -23.01
N LEU A 31 10.05 1.85 -23.16
CA LEU A 31 8.63 2.18 -22.98
C LEU A 31 8.34 2.69 -21.56
N ARG A 32 8.90 2.02 -20.54
CA ARG A 32 8.78 2.45 -19.15
C ARG A 32 9.37 3.83 -18.95
N ARG A 33 10.59 4.09 -19.45
CA ARG A 33 11.24 5.41 -19.37
C ARG A 33 10.37 6.50 -19.99
N LEU A 34 9.88 6.29 -21.21
CA LEU A 34 9.01 7.25 -21.91
C LEU A 34 7.71 7.51 -21.13
N ARG A 35 7.09 6.46 -20.58
CA ARG A 35 5.90 6.59 -19.74
C ARG A 35 6.17 7.41 -18.47
N THR A 36 7.30 7.16 -17.80
CA THR A 36 7.74 7.93 -16.63
C THR A 36 7.96 9.40 -16.97
N GLU A 37 8.64 9.70 -18.08
CA GLU A 37 8.89 11.07 -18.55
C GLU A 37 7.58 11.80 -18.87
N LEU A 38 6.65 11.14 -19.56
CA LEU A 38 5.34 11.71 -19.90
C LEU A 38 4.50 12.01 -18.65
N LYS A 39 4.44 11.08 -17.69
CA LYS A 39 3.71 11.29 -16.43
C LYS A 39 4.30 12.45 -15.64
N ARG A 40 5.63 12.50 -15.48
CA ARG A 40 6.31 13.62 -14.81
C ARG A 40 6.03 14.95 -15.50
N GLY A 41 6.10 14.98 -16.83
CA GLY A 41 5.78 16.17 -17.63
C GLY A 41 4.33 16.65 -17.47
N ALA A 42 3.40 15.74 -17.14
CA ALA A 42 2.01 16.03 -16.85
C ALA A 42 1.73 16.33 -15.36
N GLY A 43 2.75 16.34 -14.50
CA GLY A 43 2.58 16.51 -13.05
C GLY A 43 1.94 15.30 -12.35
N LEU A 44 1.99 14.12 -12.96
CA LEU A 44 1.48 12.87 -12.40
C LEU A 44 2.60 12.04 -11.80
N ASP A 45 2.27 11.23 -10.79
CA ASP A 45 3.21 10.29 -10.20
C ASP A 45 3.48 9.11 -11.17
N PRO A 46 4.74 8.93 -11.63
CA PRO A 46 5.12 7.81 -12.48
C PRO A 46 4.83 6.45 -11.86
N ASP A 47 4.96 6.32 -10.54
CA ASP A 47 4.88 5.07 -9.79
C ASP A 47 3.44 4.75 -9.30
N GLU A 48 2.51 5.68 -9.50
CA GLU A 48 1.09 5.47 -9.24
C GLU A 48 0.52 4.30 -10.08
N ILE A 49 -0.13 3.37 -9.38
CA ILE A 49 -0.92 2.31 -9.98
C ILE A 49 -2.28 2.88 -10.36
N GLU A 50 -2.46 3.25 -11.62
CA GLU A 50 -3.70 3.86 -12.13
C GLU A 50 -4.95 3.06 -11.74
N GLY A 51 -5.91 3.74 -11.10
CA GLY A 51 -7.16 3.16 -10.60
C GLY A 51 -7.05 2.50 -9.22
N CYS A 52 -5.86 2.48 -8.60
CA CYS A 52 -5.69 2.09 -7.21
C CYS A 52 -6.03 3.29 -6.30
N PRO A 53 -6.98 3.16 -5.36
CA PRO A 53 -7.31 4.26 -4.45
C PRO A 53 -6.12 4.58 -3.52
N ALA A 54 -5.97 5.87 -3.17
CA ALA A 54 -5.02 6.31 -2.15
C ALA A 54 -5.29 5.63 -0.79
N PRO A 55 -4.28 5.47 0.07
CA PRO A 55 -4.52 5.05 1.46
C PRO A 55 -5.40 6.07 2.18
N ARG A 56 -6.22 5.59 3.11
CA ARG A 56 -7.12 6.45 3.89
C ARG A 56 -6.37 7.12 5.05
N PRO A 57 -6.36 8.46 5.15
CA PRO A 57 -5.66 9.17 6.23
C PRO A 57 -6.23 8.90 7.63
N ASP A 58 -7.47 8.45 7.73
CA ASP A 58 -8.14 8.09 9.00
C ASP A 58 -8.03 6.59 9.35
N ALA A 59 -7.28 5.82 8.56
CA ALA A 59 -7.08 4.39 8.73
C ALA A 59 -6.33 3.99 10.01
N LEU A 60 -5.91 4.93 10.87
CA LEU A 60 -5.30 4.62 12.18
C LEU A 60 -6.12 5.17 13.36
N ALA A 61 -7.18 5.93 13.09
CA ALA A 61 -8.00 6.60 14.11
C ALA A 61 -9.00 5.70 14.87
N GLY A 62 -9.06 4.39 14.56
CA GLY A 62 -9.87 3.41 15.31
C GLY A 62 -11.40 3.57 15.21
N ARG A 63 -11.92 4.34 14.24
CA ARG A 63 -13.36 4.62 14.13
C ARG A 63 -14.11 3.51 13.39
N ALA A 64 -15.26 3.11 13.92
CA ALA A 64 -16.25 2.34 13.18
C ALA A 64 -16.90 3.26 12.14
N ASP A 65 -16.94 2.80 10.90
CA ASP A 65 -17.38 3.54 9.72
C ASP A 65 -18.90 3.63 9.57
N GLY A 66 -19.68 2.88 10.38
CA GLY A 66 -21.15 2.88 10.34
C GLY A 66 -21.74 2.42 9.00
N GLN A 67 -20.90 1.88 8.11
CA GLN A 67 -21.25 1.46 6.76
C GLN A 67 -21.87 0.06 6.75
N PRO A 68 -22.72 -0.26 5.75
CA PRO A 68 -23.29 -1.61 5.62
C PRO A 68 -22.21 -2.66 5.31
N ALA A 69 -21.21 -2.28 4.51
CA ALA A 69 -20.01 -3.07 4.23
C ALA A 69 -18.86 -2.60 5.13
N ILE A 70 -18.07 -3.54 5.62
CA ILE A 70 -16.97 -3.29 6.55
C ILE A 70 -15.78 -2.79 5.76
N THR A 71 -15.36 -1.55 6.00
CA THR A 71 -14.18 -0.98 5.37
C THR A 71 -12.95 -1.00 6.29
N ARG A 72 -13.10 -1.37 7.56
CA ARG A 72 -12.00 -1.45 8.53
C ARG A 72 -12.11 -2.68 9.41
N ILE A 73 -10.97 -3.35 9.62
CA ILE A 73 -10.78 -4.44 10.58
C ILE A 73 -9.64 -4.04 11.51
N ASP A 74 -9.95 -3.89 12.80
CA ASP A 74 -8.97 -3.56 13.83
C ASP A 74 -8.66 -4.78 14.69
N LEU A 75 -7.43 -5.27 14.56
CA LEU A 75 -6.87 -6.45 15.23
C LEU A 75 -5.61 -6.08 16.02
N SER A 76 -5.42 -4.78 16.29
CA SER A 76 -4.21 -4.28 16.94
C SER A 76 -4.23 -4.41 18.47
N GLY A 77 -5.41 -4.55 19.07
CA GLY A 77 -5.59 -4.70 20.52
C GLY A 77 -5.20 -6.08 21.04
N GLU A 78 -4.74 -6.17 22.29
CA GLU A 78 -4.46 -7.47 22.96
C GLU A 78 -5.70 -8.37 23.05
N THR A 79 -6.87 -7.75 23.18
CA THR A 79 -8.17 -8.42 23.23
C THR A 79 -8.89 -8.38 21.89
N ALA A 80 -8.16 -8.27 20.77
CA ALA A 80 -8.75 -8.28 19.44
C ALA A 80 -9.61 -9.54 19.24
N ASP A 81 -10.84 -9.34 18.77
CA ASP A 81 -11.78 -10.42 18.53
C ASP A 81 -11.62 -10.95 17.10
N TRP A 82 -10.69 -11.89 16.96
CA TRP A 82 -10.40 -12.54 15.68
C TRP A 82 -11.56 -13.42 15.19
N ASP A 83 -12.35 -13.99 16.09
CA ASP A 83 -13.48 -14.84 15.73
C ASP A 83 -14.60 -13.99 15.11
N ALA A 84 -14.87 -12.82 15.69
CA ALA A 84 -15.74 -11.82 15.09
C ALA A 84 -15.21 -11.35 13.72
N ALA A 85 -13.90 -11.14 13.58
CA ALA A 85 -13.28 -10.78 12.31
C ALA A 85 -13.45 -11.86 11.23
N VAL A 86 -13.34 -13.15 11.58
CA VAL A 86 -13.62 -14.26 10.67
C VAL A 86 -15.09 -14.28 10.25
N CYS A 87 -16.02 -14.08 11.19
CA CYS A 87 -17.46 -14.03 10.89
C CYS A 87 -17.84 -12.85 9.97
N SER A 88 -16.98 -11.83 9.91
CA SER A 88 -17.21 -10.61 9.15
C SER A 88 -16.75 -10.67 7.68
N VAL A 89 -16.00 -11.72 7.29
CA VAL A 89 -15.34 -11.84 5.97
C VAL A 89 -16.29 -11.65 4.78
N ASN A 90 -17.53 -12.11 4.87
CA ASN A 90 -18.51 -11.99 3.77
C ASN A 90 -19.15 -10.60 3.66
N ARG A 91 -18.75 -9.65 4.50
CA ARG A 91 -19.27 -8.28 4.55
C ARG A 91 -18.21 -7.23 4.21
N LEU A 92 -17.02 -7.66 3.81
CA LEU A 92 -15.91 -6.78 3.51
C LEU A 92 -16.22 -5.90 2.28
N ALA A 93 -15.81 -4.65 2.35
CA ALA A 93 -15.87 -3.72 1.23
C ALA A 93 -14.81 -4.07 0.16
N ARG A 94 -14.84 -3.35 -0.97
CA ARG A 94 -13.82 -3.49 -2.04
C ARG A 94 -12.45 -2.94 -1.66
N HIS A 95 -12.38 -2.09 -0.64
CA HIS A 95 -11.16 -1.55 -0.06
C HIS A 95 -11.29 -1.62 1.45
N VAL A 96 -10.38 -2.35 2.09
CA VAL A 96 -10.42 -2.63 3.52
C VAL A 96 -9.08 -2.27 4.14
N ASP A 97 -9.13 -1.47 5.20
CA ASP A 97 -7.98 -1.21 6.05
C ASP A 97 -7.94 -2.26 7.14
N VAL A 98 -6.80 -2.91 7.31
CA VAL A 98 -6.57 -3.94 8.31
C VAL A 98 -5.45 -3.46 9.20
N VAL A 99 -5.75 -3.16 10.45
CA VAL A 99 -4.75 -2.71 11.43
C VAL A 99 -4.44 -3.87 12.36
N ALA A 100 -3.18 -4.27 12.45
CA ALA A 100 -2.76 -5.40 13.28
C ALA A 100 -1.35 -5.18 13.80
N ARG A 101 -0.97 -5.89 14.87
CA ARG A 101 0.42 -5.91 15.32
C ARG A 101 1.22 -6.89 14.47
N TRP A 102 2.47 -6.54 14.17
CA TRP A 102 3.39 -7.47 13.51
C TRP A 102 3.63 -8.74 14.34
N ALA A 103 3.56 -8.64 15.68
CA ALA A 103 3.63 -9.80 16.56
C ALA A 103 2.54 -10.86 16.29
N ASP A 104 1.41 -10.45 15.70
CA ASP A 104 0.28 -11.33 15.36
C ASP A 104 0.28 -11.73 13.86
N ALA A 105 1.40 -11.56 13.14
CA ALA A 105 1.48 -11.76 11.69
C ALA A 105 1.05 -13.15 11.22
N VAL A 106 1.29 -14.20 12.01
CA VAL A 106 0.83 -15.57 11.69
C VAL A 106 -0.70 -15.64 11.67
N ARG A 107 -1.35 -15.15 12.73
CA ARG A 107 -2.82 -15.14 12.84
C ARG A 107 -3.45 -14.20 11.81
N LEU A 108 -2.78 -13.09 11.51
CA LEU A 108 -3.17 -12.19 10.42
C LEU A 108 -3.13 -12.89 9.06
N ALA A 109 -2.12 -13.71 8.79
CA ALA A 109 -2.03 -14.46 7.54
C ALA A 109 -3.18 -15.46 7.40
N GLU A 110 -3.53 -16.19 8.46
CA GLU A 110 -4.66 -17.13 8.47
C GLU A 110 -5.99 -16.43 8.18
N TRP A 111 -6.21 -15.27 8.79
CA TRP A 111 -7.41 -14.47 8.52
C TRP A 111 -7.40 -13.92 7.09
N LEU A 112 -6.27 -13.39 6.61
CA LEU A 112 -6.13 -12.86 5.24
C LEU A 112 -6.31 -13.95 4.19
N GLU A 113 -5.86 -15.18 4.44
CA GLU A 113 -6.09 -16.32 3.55
C GLU A 113 -7.59 -16.53 3.33
N THR A 114 -8.36 -16.58 4.41
CA THR A 114 -9.82 -16.70 4.37
C THR A 114 -10.46 -15.49 3.69
N ALA A 115 -10.02 -14.28 4.03
CA ALA A 115 -10.59 -13.03 3.52
C ALA A 115 -10.35 -12.85 2.01
N ILE A 116 -9.13 -13.15 1.52
CA ILE A 116 -8.75 -13.08 0.11
C ILE A 116 -9.51 -14.14 -0.70
N ALA A 117 -9.64 -15.36 -0.18
CA ALA A 117 -10.37 -16.43 -0.86
C ALA A 117 -11.85 -16.07 -1.05
N ALA A 118 -12.48 -15.48 -0.03
CA ALA A 118 -13.87 -15.04 -0.11
C ALA A 118 -14.05 -13.74 -0.94
N ASN A 119 -13.06 -12.86 -0.96
CA ASN A 119 -13.13 -11.54 -1.60
C ASN A 119 -11.92 -11.28 -2.53
N PRO A 120 -11.79 -12.01 -3.64
CA PRO A 120 -10.58 -11.98 -4.49
C PRO A 120 -10.34 -10.64 -5.20
N SER A 121 -11.32 -9.72 -5.20
CA SER A 121 -11.20 -8.38 -5.79
C SER A 121 -11.03 -7.27 -4.75
N THR A 122 -10.99 -7.60 -3.45
CA THR A 122 -10.79 -6.62 -2.39
C THR A 122 -9.33 -6.19 -2.33
N LEU A 123 -9.12 -4.88 -2.29
CA LEU A 123 -7.83 -4.28 -1.97
C LEU A 123 -7.70 -4.20 -0.45
N PHE A 124 -6.62 -4.76 0.08
CA PHE A 124 -6.31 -4.73 1.51
C PHE A 124 -5.13 -3.80 1.76
N ASP A 125 -5.33 -2.81 2.62
CA ASP A 125 -4.26 -1.99 3.20
C ASP A 125 -3.95 -2.50 4.60
N CYS A 126 -2.84 -3.21 4.75
CA CYS A 126 -2.43 -3.78 6.03
C CYS A 126 -1.49 -2.81 6.73
N TYR A 127 -1.97 -2.17 7.79
CA TYR A 127 -1.19 -1.34 8.70
C TYR A 127 -0.64 -2.21 9.82
N LEU A 128 0.65 -2.51 9.72
CA LEU A 128 1.37 -3.43 10.61
C LEU A 128 2.11 -2.63 11.67
N LEU A 129 1.56 -2.60 12.88
CA LEU A 129 2.18 -1.95 14.04
C LEU A 129 3.35 -2.80 14.53
N ALA A 130 4.56 -2.26 14.42
CA ALA A 130 5.77 -2.90 14.92
C ALA A 130 6.43 -2.06 16.02
N GLY A 131 7.24 -2.72 16.86
CA GLY A 131 7.96 -2.06 17.94
C GLY A 131 9.23 -1.36 17.47
N MET A 132 10.12 -1.06 18.42
CA MET A 132 11.43 -0.44 18.16
C MET A 132 12.36 -1.29 17.29
N GLN A 133 12.11 -2.59 17.20
CA GLN A 133 12.81 -3.52 16.32
C GLN A 133 11.87 -3.89 15.16
N PRO A 134 11.98 -3.21 14.02
CA PRO A 134 11.13 -3.49 12.86
C PRO A 134 11.47 -4.87 12.27
N PRO A 135 10.51 -5.57 11.63
CA PRO A 135 10.84 -6.74 10.83
C PRO A 135 11.80 -6.39 9.70
N ALA A 136 12.67 -7.32 9.35
CA ALA A 136 13.50 -7.20 8.16
C ALA A 136 12.60 -7.14 6.90
N PRO A 137 12.94 -6.34 5.87
CA PRO A 137 12.19 -6.26 4.62
C PRO A 137 11.94 -7.63 3.98
N ALA A 138 12.92 -8.54 4.06
CA ALA A 138 12.78 -9.91 3.56
C ALA A 138 11.64 -10.69 4.24
N ALA A 139 11.47 -10.55 5.56
CA ALA A 139 10.40 -11.22 6.30
C ALA A 139 9.02 -10.72 5.87
N LEU A 140 8.87 -9.41 5.59
CA LEU A 140 7.64 -8.84 5.05
C LEU A 140 7.33 -9.37 3.64
N ARG A 141 8.35 -9.46 2.78
CA ARG A 141 8.20 -10.03 1.42
C ARG A 141 7.80 -11.50 1.46
N GLU A 142 8.46 -12.30 2.30
CA GLU A 142 8.15 -13.72 2.48
C GLU A 142 6.74 -13.92 3.03
N TRP A 143 6.38 -13.17 4.07
CA TRP A 143 5.03 -13.19 4.65
C TRP A 143 3.97 -12.86 3.60
N ARG A 144 4.19 -11.79 2.83
CA ARG A 144 3.28 -11.39 1.74
C ARG A 144 3.23 -12.44 0.63
N ALA A 145 4.35 -13.06 0.27
CA ALA A 145 4.43 -14.07 -0.79
C ALA A 145 3.71 -15.38 -0.42
N ALA A 146 3.62 -15.71 0.87
CA ALA A 146 2.91 -16.89 1.36
C ALA A 146 1.38 -16.78 1.25
N LEU A 147 0.83 -15.56 1.21
CA LEU A 147 -0.61 -15.35 1.10
C LEU A 147 -1.14 -15.79 -0.28
N PRO A 148 -2.36 -16.36 -0.35
CA PRO A 148 -2.97 -16.73 -1.62
C PRO A 148 -3.04 -15.53 -2.56
N PHE A 149 -2.85 -15.80 -3.85
CA PHE A 149 -2.72 -14.75 -4.84
C PHE A 149 -3.20 -15.21 -6.22
N THR A 150 -4.00 -14.37 -6.86
CA THR A 150 -4.39 -14.49 -8.26
C THR A 150 -4.29 -13.10 -8.90
N PRO A 151 -3.47 -12.91 -9.95
CA PRO A 151 -3.28 -11.59 -10.55
C PRO A 151 -4.57 -11.01 -11.14
N GLY A 152 -4.98 -9.85 -10.63
CA GLY A 152 -6.11 -9.05 -11.10
C GLY A 152 -5.71 -7.88 -12.00
N TYR A 153 -6.61 -6.90 -12.12
CA TYR A 153 -6.40 -5.69 -12.93
C TYR A 153 -5.24 -4.84 -12.38
N LEU A 154 -5.26 -4.51 -11.08
CA LEU A 154 -4.26 -3.64 -10.47
C LEU A 154 -2.86 -4.26 -10.52
N ASP A 155 -2.73 -5.58 -10.35
CA ASP A 155 -1.44 -6.27 -10.41
C ASP A 155 -0.78 -6.18 -11.79
N ARG A 156 -1.61 -6.11 -12.83
CA ARG A 156 -1.15 -5.97 -14.22
C ARG A 156 -0.72 -4.55 -14.54
N VAL A 157 -1.39 -3.55 -13.98
CA VAL A 157 -0.98 -2.14 -14.09
C VAL A 157 0.30 -1.88 -13.32
N ALA A 158 0.43 -2.49 -12.13
CA ALA A 158 1.56 -2.30 -11.23
C ALA A 158 2.92 -2.71 -11.83
N VAL A 159 2.92 -3.53 -12.90
CA VAL A 159 4.14 -4.01 -13.57
C VAL A 159 5.14 -2.89 -13.92
N TYR A 160 4.64 -1.68 -14.25
CA TYR A 160 5.48 -0.55 -14.64
C TYR A 160 6.33 0.04 -13.51
N ARG A 161 6.06 -0.33 -12.25
CA ARG A 161 6.94 0.04 -11.12
C ARG A 161 8.26 -0.73 -11.18
N ALA A 162 8.24 -1.97 -11.69
CA ALA A 162 9.44 -2.79 -11.80
C ALA A 162 10.34 -2.34 -12.97
N GLU A 163 11.65 -2.31 -12.73
CA GLU A 163 12.66 -2.07 -13.78
C GLU A 163 12.72 -3.24 -14.77
N GLN A 164 12.52 -4.47 -14.28
CA GLN A 164 12.45 -5.68 -15.10
C GLN A 164 11.21 -6.51 -14.72
N PRO A 165 10.28 -6.74 -15.66
CA PRO A 165 9.01 -7.39 -15.35
C PRO A 165 9.15 -8.91 -15.45
N ALA A 166 9.47 -9.56 -14.33
CA ALA A 166 9.44 -11.01 -14.22
C ALA A 166 8.84 -11.44 -12.87
N PRO A 167 7.61 -12.01 -12.83
CA PRO A 167 6.70 -12.29 -13.94
C PRO A 167 6.08 -11.01 -14.55
N ALA A 168 5.24 -11.17 -15.58
CA ALA A 168 4.56 -10.09 -16.30
C ALA A 168 3.47 -9.34 -15.49
N TYR A 169 3.55 -9.34 -14.17
CA TYR A 169 2.67 -8.63 -13.23
C TYR A 169 3.46 -8.32 -11.96
N GLN A 170 2.98 -7.37 -11.15
CA GLN A 170 3.50 -7.11 -9.81
C GLN A 170 2.34 -7.11 -8.82
N ARG A 171 2.46 -7.85 -7.71
CA ARG A 171 1.40 -7.93 -6.71
C ARG A 171 1.11 -6.53 -6.14
N ALA A 172 -0.14 -6.08 -6.28
CA ALA A 172 -0.65 -4.80 -5.80
C ALA A 172 -1.42 -4.92 -4.48
N SER A 173 -1.97 -6.10 -4.14
CA SER A 173 -2.71 -6.37 -2.91
C SER A 173 -2.22 -7.65 -2.20
N PRO A 174 -2.10 -7.69 -0.85
CA PRO A 174 -2.26 -6.56 0.06
C PRO A 174 -1.15 -5.53 -0.13
N ARG A 175 -1.42 -4.27 0.19
CA ARG A 175 -0.40 -3.21 0.38
C ARG A 175 -0.02 -3.19 1.85
N LEU A 176 1.28 -3.12 2.12
CA LEU A 176 1.79 -3.15 3.49
C LEU A 176 2.26 -1.75 3.87
N TRP A 177 1.74 -1.27 5.00
CA TRP A 177 2.16 -0.04 5.67
C TRP A 177 2.76 -0.45 7.00
N LEU A 178 4.09 -0.38 7.13
CA LEU A 178 4.75 -0.70 8.39
C LEU A 178 4.74 0.56 9.27
N VAL A 179 4.05 0.48 10.40
CA VAL A 179 3.83 1.60 11.31
C VAL A 179 4.82 1.48 12.47
N LEU A 180 5.76 2.43 12.55
CA LEU A 180 6.92 2.36 13.44
C LEU A 180 7.03 3.57 14.36
N PRO A 181 7.47 3.41 15.63
CA PRO A 181 7.84 4.54 16.47
C PRO A 181 8.86 5.45 15.77
N TRP A 182 8.75 6.77 15.95
CA TRP A 182 9.69 7.75 15.38
C TRP A 182 11.17 7.44 15.69
N ALA A 183 11.44 6.81 16.84
CA ALA A 183 12.78 6.46 17.28
C ALA A 183 13.30 5.10 16.74
N ALA A 184 12.47 4.34 16.02
CA ALA A 184 12.88 3.07 15.43
C ALA A 184 13.96 3.29 14.36
N GLN A 185 14.92 2.36 14.29
CA GLN A 185 15.99 2.41 13.31
C GLN A 185 15.54 1.68 12.04
N ALA A 186 15.06 2.43 11.05
CA ALA A 186 14.66 1.90 9.74
C ALA A 186 14.97 2.93 8.65
N GLU A 187 15.47 2.44 7.51
CA GLU A 187 15.71 3.25 6.32
C GLU A 187 14.57 3.00 5.33
N PRO A 188 13.70 3.99 5.01
CA PRO A 188 12.56 3.77 4.12
C PRO A 188 12.91 3.15 2.77
N GLU A 189 14.04 3.55 2.18
CA GLU A 189 14.56 3.02 0.92
C GLU A 189 14.76 1.49 0.98
N ALA A 190 15.15 0.95 2.14
CA ALA A 190 15.33 -0.49 2.31
C ALA A 190 14.02 -1.28 2.29
N TYR A 191 12.88 -0.61 2.46
CA TYR A 191 11.54 -1.20 2.50
C TYR A 191 10.73 -0.98 1.22
N HIS A 192 11.19 -0.18 0.25
CA HIS A 192 10.41 0.27 -0.93
C HIS A 192 9.71 -0.86 -1.72
N ASP A 193 10.25 -2.08 -1.72
CA ASP A 193 9.71 -3.27 -2.40
C ASP A 193 8.90 -4.19 -1.48
N ALA A 194 8.89 -3.92 -0.17
CA ALA A 194 8.32 -4.74 0.88
C ALA A 194 7.09 -4.06 1.54
N ALA A 195 7.24 -2.80 1.98
CA ALA A 195 6.22 -2.02 2.66
C ALA A 195 6.54 -0.52 2.59
N GLU A 196 5.50 0.30 2.67
CA GLU A 196 5.66 1.74 2.89
C GLU A 196 5.79 2.01 4.40
N LEU A 197 6.65 2.94 4.81
CA LEU A 197 6.84 3.27 6.24
C LEU A 197 5.94 4.43 6.69
N ILE A 198 5.23 4.24 7.81
CA ILE A 198 4.52 5.32 8.51
C ILE A 198 5.16 5.50 9.88
N TRP A 199 5.62 6.71 10.17
CA TRP A 199 6.22 7.02 11.47
C TRP A 199 5.17 7.44 12.49
N ILE A 200 5.21 6.89 13.69
CA ILE A 200 4.38 7.30 14.82
C ILE A 200 5.09 8.44 15.53
N TYR A 201 4.46 9.61 15.53
CA TYR A 201 4.94 10.78 16.26
C TYR A 201 3.89 11.23 17.26
N GLU A 202 4.26 11.30 18.54
CA GLU A 202 3.40 11.80 19.61
C GLU A 202 3.61 13.31 19.76
N LEU A 203 2.54 14.09 19.61
CA LEU A 203 2.54 15.54 19.83
C LEU A 203 1.95 15.85 21.21
N ALA A 204 2.60 16.71 21.98
CA ALA A 204 1.97 17.30 23.15
C ALA A 204 0.96 18.38 22.72
N PRO A 205 -0.04 18.69 23.57
CA PRO A 205 -1.01 19.73 23.25
C PRO A 205 -0.33 21.09 22.98
N GLY A 206 -0.54 21.62 21.76
CA GLY A 206 0.01 22.90 21.34
C GLY A 206 1.42 22.83 20.72
N ASP A 207 2.01 21.63 20.57
CA ASP A 207 3.27 21.47 19.86
C ASP A 207 3.10 21.77 18.35
N GLU A 208 4.07 22.49 17.78
CA GLU A 208 4.18 22.66 16.34
C GLU A 208 4.95 21.46 15.75
N PRO A 209 4.46 20.82 14.69
CA PRO A 209 5.09 19.63 14.15
C PRO A 209 6.40 19.97 13.44
N PRO A 210 7.44 19.12 13.55
CA PRO A 210 8.68 19.32 12.83
C PRO A 210 8.56 18.86 11.37
N LEU A 211 7.71 19.52 10.57
CA LEU A 211 7.35 19.12 9.19
C LEU A 211 8.57 18.88 8.29
N ARG A 212 9.63 19.68 8.45
CA ARG A 212 10.89 19.49 7.71
C ARG A 212 11.62 18.20 8.09
N ALA A 213 11.61 17.84 9.38
CA ALA A 213 12.21 16.60 9.85
C ALA A 213 11.38 15.40 9.38
N TRP A 214 10.05 15.51 9.40
CA TRP A 214 9.15 14.49 8.86
C TRP A 214 9.37 14.26 7.36
N ALA A 215 9.47 15.34 6.57
CA ALA A 215 9.79 15.23 5.15
C ALA A 215 11.17 14.60 4.90
N ALA A 216 12.18 14.98 5.70
CA ALA A 216 13.54 14.46 5.56
C ALA A 216 13.68 12.99 5.97
N ALA A 217 12.84 12.50 6.90
CA ALA A 217 12.84 11.10 7.33
C ALA A 217 12.36 10.15 6.23
N GLY A 218 11.63 10.65 5.23
CA GLY A 218 11.09 9.86 4.14
C GLY A 218 10.04 8.84 4.60
N GLY A 219 9.82 7.82 3.76
CA GLY A 219 8.69 6.90 3.91
C GLY A 219 7.40 7.51 3.38
N ALA A 220 6.28 6.88 3.69
CA ALA A 220 4.98 7.34 3.24
C ALA A 220 4.45 8.52 4.03
N GLY A 221 4.81 8.65 5.31
CA GLY A 221 4.42 9.81 6.10
C GLY A 221 4.36 9.54 7.60
N VAL A 222 3.51 10.30 8.30
CA VAL A 222 3.50 10.34 9.76
C VAL A 222 2.09 10.16 10.31
N TRP A 223 1.94 9.23 11.25
CA TRP A 223 0.80 9.18 12.15
C TRP A 223 1.05 10.11 13.34
N ALA A 224 0.41 11.29 13.29
CA ALA A 224 0.64 12.36 14.25
C ALA A 224 -0.36 12.27 15.40
N ARG A 225 -0.02 11.46 16.41
CA ARG A 225 -0.87 11.22 17.57
C ARG A 225 -0.97 12.47 18.44
N GLY A 226 -2.18 12.78 18.88
CA GLY A 226 -2.49 13.99 19.64
C GLY A 226 -2.82 15.21 18.78
N ALA A 227 -2.70 15.13 17.45
CA ALA A 227 -3.12 16.19 16.56
C ALA A 227 -4.65 16.27 16.43
N SER A 228 -5.19 17.48 16.32
CA SER A 228 -6.60 17.68 15.98
C SER A 228 -6.81 17.59 14.46
N ALA A 229 -8.02 17.24 14.02
CA ALA A 229 -8.34 17.23 12.58
C ALA A 229 -8.09 18.60 11.88
N PRO A 230 -8.41 19.76 12.50
CA PRO A 230 -8.02 21.06 11.97
C PRO A 230 -6.50 21.26 11.83
N ASP A 231 -5.71 20.80 12.79
CA ASP A 231 -4.25 20.89 12.73
C ASP A 231 -3.70 20.06 11.59
N LEU A 232 -4.15 18.81 11.45
CA LEU A 232 -3.76 17.93 10.35
C LEU A 232 -4.11 18.51 8.98
N ALA A 233 -5.30 19.11 8.82
CA ALA A 233 -5.68 19.77 7.58
C ALA A 233 -4.72 20.92 7.23
N ARG A 234 -4.44 21.81 8.19
CA ARG A 234 -3.48 22.92 8.04
C ARG A 234 -2.09 22.43 7.67
N TRP A 235 -1.60 21.35 8.29
CA TRP A 235 -0.25 20.83 8.03
C TRP A 235 -0.13 20.10 6.70
N ARG A 236 -1.19 19.42 6.25
CA ARG A 236 -1.29 18.82 4.90
C ARG A 236 -1.26 19.89 3.80
N GLU A 237 -1.79 21.09 4.05
CA GLU A 237 -1.68 22.22 3.11
C GLU A 237 -0.27 22.83 3.09
N ALA A 238 0.44 22.76 4.23
CA ALA A 238 1.76 23.38 4.42
C ALA A 238 2.94 22.46 4.06
N SER A 239 2.69 21.18 3.75
CA SER A 239 3.73 20.20 3.44
C SER A 239 3.23 19.08 2.54
N ASP A 240 4.14 18.46 1.79
CA ASP A 240 3.85 17.28 0.97
C ASP A 240 3.85 15.96 1.79
N VAL A 241 3.97 16.06 3.12
CA VAL A 241 3.99 14.89 4.01
C VAL A 241 2.56 14.37 4.16
N LEU A 242 2.32 13.09 3.86
CA LEU A 242 1.06 12.47 4.20
C LEU A 242 0.95 12.31 5.71
N LEU A 243 -0.17 12.78 6.27
CA LEU A 243 -0.43 12.72 7.70
C LEU A 243 -1.63 11.83 7.96
N TRP A 244 -1.49 10.90 8.90
CA TRP A 244 -2.57 10.07 9.44
C TRP A 244 -3.11 10.66 10.74
N GLU A 245 -4.43 10.51 10.95
CA GLU A 245 -5.14 10.81 12.20
C GLU A 245 -4.85 9.78 13.31
#